data_AF-A0A3D9FEB0-F1
#
_entry.id   AF-A0A3D9FEB0-F1
#
_cell.length_a   1.000
_cell.length_b   1.000
_cell.length_c   1.000
_cell.angle_alpha   90.00
_cell.angle_beta   90.00
_cell.angle_gamma   90.00
#
_symmetry.space_group_name_H-M   'P 1'
#
loop_
_entity.id
_entity.type
_entity.pdbx_description
1 polymer ?
#
loop_
_entity_poly.entity_id
_entity_poly.type
_entity_poly.pdbx_seq_one_letter_code
_entity_poly.pdbx_strand_id
1 'polypeptide(L)' 'MVVLALGMFIALFAFGGELLGYRDPEGMVKLALVATFVFGIICGNKIGR' A
#
# COMPACT_ATOMS: atom_id res chain seq x y z
N MET A 1 -16.34 -2.63 -3.62
CA MET A 1 -15.43 -1.55 -3.15
C MET A 1 -13.99 -2.04 -2.92
N VAL A 2 -13.77 -3.25 -2.39
CA VAL A 2 -12.42 -3.82 -2.14
C VAL A 2 -11.51 -3.90 -3.37
N VAL A 3 -12.04 -4.25 -4.54
CA VAL A 3 -11.25 -4.38 -5.78
C VAL A 3 -10.66 -3.05 -6.25
N LEU A 4 -11.39 -1.93 -6.06
CA LEU A 4 -10.90 -0.58 -6.37
C LEU A 4 -9.78 -0.15 -5.42
N ALA A 5 -9.92 -0.42 -4.12
CA ALA A 5 -8.89 -0.11 -3.12
C ALA A 5 -7.60 -0.91 -3.39
N LEU A 6 -7.72 -2.19 -3.74
CA LEU A 6 -6.59 -3.03 -4.17
C LEU A 6 -5.96 -2.51 -5.46
N GLY A 7 -6.75 -2.11 -6.45
CA GLY A 7 -6.25 -1.55 -7.70
C GLY A 7 -5.43 -0.28 -7.49
N MET A 8 -5.90 0.66 -6.66
CA MET A 8 -5.13 1.86 -6.33
C MET A 8 -3.87 1.56 -5.53
N PHE A 9 -3.92 0.58 -4.63
CA PHE A 9 -2.73 0.16 -3.88
C PHE A 9 -1.66 -0.46 -4.78
N ILE A 10 -2.04 -1.36 -5.69
CA ILE A 10 -1.11 -2.00 -6.63
C ILE A 10 -0.50 -0.97 -7.58
N ALA A 11 -1.31 -0.02 -8.07
CA ALA A 11 -0.81 1.05 -8.93
C ALA A 11 0.25 1.90 -8.21
N LEU A 12 0.00 2.28 -6.95
CA LEU A 12 0.92 3.09 -6.15
C LEU A 12 2.14 2.28 -5.69
N PHE A 13 2.01 0.97 -5.48
CA PHE A 13 3.12 0.10 -5.13
C PHE A 13 4.03 -0.21 -6.34
N ALA A 14 3.46 -0.39 -7.53
CA ALA A 14 4.20 -0.70 -8.75
C ALA A 14 4.85 0.55 -9.37
N PHE A 15 4.11 1.65 -9.47
CA PHE A 15 4.57 2.91 -10.07
C PHE A 15 5.02 3.96 -9.05
N GLY A 16 4.86 3.76 -7.75
CA GLY A 16 5.19 4.77 -6.74
C GLY A 16 6.67 5.17 -6.73
N GLY A 17 7.58 4.25 -7.03
CA GLY A 17 9.01 4.58 -7.16
C GLY A 17 9.30 5.53 -8.33
N GLU A 18 8.56 5.38 -9.43
CA GLU A 18 8.70 6.22 -10.63
C GLU A 18 7.95 7.55 -10.49
N LEU A 19 6.81 7.56 -9.77
CA LEU A 19 6.02 8.75 -9.48
C LEU A 19 6.60 9.64 -8.38
N LEU A 20 7.24 9.06 -7.36
CA LEU A 20 7.82 9.78 -6.23
C LEU A 20 9.34 9.95 -6.35
N GLY A 21 9.98 9.28 -7.31
CA GLY A 21 11.42 9.38 -7.56
C GLY A 21 12.30 8.87 -6.40
N TYR A 22 11.72 8.12 -5.46
CA TYR A 22 12.47 7.60 -4.32
C TYR A 22 13.33 6.40 -4.75
N ARG A 23 14.63 6.46 -4.44
CA ARG A 23 15.57 5.37 -4.66
C ARG A 23 15.51 4.44 -3.46
N ASP A 24 14.79 3.33 -3.60
CA ASP A 24 14.75 2.21 -2.65
C ASP A 24 15.81 1.15 -3.01
N PRO A 25 17.08 1.25 -2.53
CA PRO A 25 18.06 0.19 -2.75
C PRO A 25 17.74 -1.08 -1.94
N GLU A 26 17.10 -0.95 -0.78
CA GLU A 26 16.74 -2.07 0.12
C GLU A 26 15.25 -2.42 0.10
N GLY A 27 14.42 -1.71 -0.68
CA GLY A 27 12.98 -2.00 -0.78
C GLY A 27 12.16 -1.67 0.47
N MET A 28 12.71 -0.91 1.42
CA MET A 28 12.06 -0.60 2.69
C MET A 28 10.77 0.22 2.53
N VAL A 29 10.68 1.14 1.56
CA VAL A 29 9.47 1.95 1.35
C VAL A 29 8.34 1.11 0.75
N LYS A 30 8.66 0.19 -0.17
CA LYS A 30 7.69 -0.82 -0.64
C LYS A 30 7.16 -1.65 0.54
N LEU A 31 8.05 -2.13 1.40
CA LEU A 31 7.66 -2.95 2.55
C LEU A 31 6.78 -2.18 3.54
N ALA A 32 7.07 -0.90 3.79
CA ALA A 32 6.25 0.00 4.60
C ALA A 32 4.88 0.28 3.98
N LEU A 33 4.80 0.46 2.65
CA LEU A 33 3.53 0.62 1.92
C LEU A 33 2.62 -0.60 2.05
N VAL A 34 3.18 -1.80 1.88
CA VAL A 34 2.44 -3.06 2.08
C VAL A 34 2.00 -3.22 3.53
N ALA A 35 2.88 -2.95 4.48
CA ALA A 35 2.56 -3.05 5.90
C ALA A 35 1.42 -2.10 6.30
N THR A 36 1.46 -0.83 5.88
CA THR A 36 0.43 0.16 6.19
C THR A 36 -0.92 -0.18 5.55
N PHE A 37 -0.93 -0.71 4.32
CA PHE A 37 -2.15 -1.13 3.64
C PHE A 37 -2.81 -2.34 4.31
N VAL A 38 -2.03 -3.38 4.64
CA VAL A 38 -2.53 -4.56 5.36
C VAL A 38 -3.05 -4.17 6.74
N PHE A 39 -2.33 -3.31 7.46
CA PHE A 39 -2.78 -2.81 8.76
C PHE A 39 -4.07 -2.00 8.65
N GLY A 40 -4.23 -1.18 7.60
CA GLY A 40 -5.45 -0.46 7.29
C GLY A 40 -6.66 -1.37 7.04
N ILE A 41 -6.46 -2.48 6.32
CA ILE A 41 -7.51 -3.51 6.12
C ILE A 41 -7.90 -4.15 7.45
N ILE A 42 -6.91 -4.55 8.26
CA ILE A 42 -7.15 -5.21 9.55
C ILE A 42 -7.87 -4.28 10.53
N CYS A 43 -7.46 -3.01 10.58
CA CYS A 43 -8.07 -2.01 11.46
C CYS A 43 -9.49 -1.65 10.99
N GLY A 44 -9.69 -1.49 9.68
CA GLY A 44 -11.02 -1.28 9.08
C GLY A 44 -11.98 -2.44 9.33
N ASN A 45 -11.48 -3.68 9.37
CA ASN A 45 -12.30 -4.86 9.67
C ASN A 45 -12.71 -4.94 11.16
N LYS A 46 -12.04 -4.19 12.05
CA LYS A 46 -12.34 -4.15 13.49
C LYS A 46 -13.42 -3.13 13.87
N ILE A 47 -13.59 -2.08 13.06
CA ILE A 47 -14.51 -0.97 13.35
C ILE A 47 -15.97 -1.28 12.98
N GLY A 48 -16.22 -2.39 12.27
CA GLY A 48 -17.54 -2.80 11.78
C GLY A 48 -18.31 -3.79 12.66
N ARG A 49 -17.99 -3.89 13.97
CA ARG A 49 -18.75 -4.70 14.93
C ARG A 49 -19.27 -3.88 16.10
#